data_AF-G7VC34-F1
#
_entry.id   AF-G7VC34-F1
#
_cell.length_a   1.000
_cell.length_b   1.000
_cell.length_c   1.000
_cell.angle_alpha   90.00
_cell.angle_beta   90.00
_cell.angle_gamma   90.00
#
_symmetry.space_group_name_H-M   'P 1'
#
loop_
_entity.id
_entity.type
_entity.pdbx_description
1 polymer ?
#
loop_
_entity_poly.entity_id
_entity_poly.type
_entity_poly.pdbx_seq_one_letter_code
_entity_poly.pdbx_strand_id
1 'polypeptide(L)'
;MKAGEELSIHEIEKLDLGEDFKLALSRALSGANVYIVGPPGSGKTAMLRKLGLYLSRSGRGAAYVKLEWAKYGWGLGDYLKHYGARNIGLIGAEAGGDVVLLDDGELLWSYSSAYRNLVRDVRQRQVVAAFREIDMDTLTILFGDGFTIYLQRQVAARPVVKAPLGLGFIGRTSEIVVI
;
A
#
# COMPACT_ATOMS: atom_id res chain seq x y z
N MET A 1 12.01 11.76 -1.38
CA MET A 1 11.67 10.43 -1.93
C MET A 1 10.65 10.65 -3.04
N LYS A 2 10.81 9.99 -4.18
CA LYS A 2 9.79 9.96 -5.24
C LYS A 2 8.49 9.37 -4.69
N ALA A 3 7.34 9.74 -5.24
CA ALA A 3 6.07 9.13 -4.85
C ALA A 3 6.11 7.63 -5.19
N GLY A 4 5.39 6.80 -4.42
CA GLY A 4 5.41 5.35 -4.61
C GLY A 4 4.98 4.90 -6.01
N GLU A 5 4.21 5.71 -6.73
CA GLU A 5 3.77 5.46 -8.13
C GLU A 5 4.84 5.80 -9.17
N GLU A 6 5.77 6.69 -8.85
CA GLU A 6 6.83 7.16 -9.77
C GLU A 6 8.02 6.18 -9.84
N LEU A 7 8.06 5.20 -8.93
CA LEU A 7 9.09 4.18 -8.92
C LEU A 7 8.85 3.18 -10.05
N SER A 8 9.90 2.88 -10.82
CA SER A 8 9.90 1.75 -11.75
C SER A 8 9.76 0.42 -11.00
N ILE A 9 9.36 -0.64 -11.70
CA ILE A 9 9.29 -2.00 -11.12
C ILE A 9 10.66 -2.42 -10.55
N HIS A 10 11.76 -2.10 -11.23
CA HIS A 10 13.10 -2.40 -10.74
C HIS A 10 13.47 -1.64 -9.46
N GLU A 11 13.03 -0.38 -9.33
CA GLU A 11 13.19 0.37 -8.08
C GLU A 11 12.35 -0.25 -6.96
N ILE A 12 11.08 -0.61 -7.23
CA ILE A 12 10.19 -1.28 -6.27
C ILE A 12 10.77 -2.61 -5.77
N GLU A 13 11.33 -3.40 -6.67
CA GLU A 13 11.95 -4.69 -6.33
C GLU A 13 13.10 -4.51 -5.32
N LYS A 14 13.95 -3.50 -5.52
CA LYS A 14 15.12 -3.23 -4.67
C LYS A 14 14.82 -2.54 -3.35
N LEU A 15 13.61 -2.00 -3.15
CA LEU A 15 13.24 -1.34 -1.89
C LEU A 15 13.32 -2.31 -0.71
N ASP A 16 14.14 -2.02 0.30
CA ASP A 16 14.02 -2.72 1.56
C ASP A 16 12.89 -2.11 2.40
N LEU A 17 11.85 -2.89 2.65
CA LEU A 17 10.69 -2.51 3.44
C LEU A 17 10.65 -3.25 4.80
N GLY A 18 11.73 -3.95 5.15
CA GLY A 18 11.91 -4.59 6.45
C GLY A 18 10.92 -5.72 6.76
N GLU A 19 10.73 -5.97 8.05
CA GLU A 19 9.89 -7.06 8.58
C GLU A 19 8.40 -6.87 8.28
N ASP A 20 7.91 -5.63 8.26
CA ASP A 20 6.51 -5.33 7.95
C ASP A 20 6.11 -5.89 6.57
N PHE A 21 7.00 -5.76 5.58
CA PHE A 21 6.77 -6.33 4.25
C PHE A 21 6.76 -7.85 4.26
N LYS A 22 7.70 -8.48 4.97
CA LYS A 22 7.77 -9.96 5.05
C LYS A 22 6.51 -10.52 5.71
N LEU A 23 6.03 -9.87 6.78
CA LEU A 23 4.81 -10.25 7.47
C LEU A 23 3.58 -10.04 6.58
N ALA A 24 3.46 -8.88 5.92
CA ALA A 24 2.40 -8.62 4.95
C ALA A 24 2.36 -9.67 3.84
N LEU A 25 3.52 -9.98 3.26
CA LEU A 25 3.65 -10.93 2.17
C LEU A 25 3.27 -12.34 2.61
N SER A 26 3.74 -12.77 3.79
CA SER A 26 3.38 -14.08 4.36
C SER A 26 1.87 -14.25 4.51
N ARG A 27 1.18 -13.23 5.08
CA ARG A 27 -0.28 -13.24 5.24
C ARG A 27 -1.00 -13.19 3.90
N ALA A 28 -0.52 -12.37 2.97
CA ALA A 28 -1.10 -12.29 1.65
C ALA A 28 -0.95 -13.63 0.89
N LEU A 29 0.21 -14.28 0.97
CA LEU A 29 0.45 -15.59 0.35
C LEU A 29 -0.45 -16.69 0.93
N SER A 30 -0.79 -16.63 2.23
CA SER A 30 -1.74 -17.54 2.85
C SER A 30 -3.21 -17.23 2.51
N GLY A 31 -3.48 -16.25 1.63
CA GLY A 31 -4.83 -15.91 1.17
C GLY A 31 -5.58 -14.92 2.06
N ALA A 32 -4.98 -14.41 3.14
CA ALA A 32 -5.65 -13.44 4.00
C ALA A 32 -5.71 -12.05 3.36
N ASN A 33 -6.78 -11.29 3.59
CA ASN A 33 -6.78 -9.87 3.26
C ASN A 33 -5.67 -9.15 4.03
N VAL A 34 -5.08 -8.13 3.42
CA VAL A 34 -4.03 -7.32 4.06
C VAL A 34 -4.34 -5.85 3.89
N TYR A 35 -4.31 -5.10 4.99
CA TYR A 35 -4.66 -3.69 5.03
C TYR A 35 -3.47 -2.86 5.51
N ILE A 36 -2.95 -2.00 4.64
CA ILE A 36 -1.76 -1.18 4.86
C ILE A 36 -2.21 0.24 5.16
N VAL A 37 -2.01 0.70 6.38
CA VAL A 37 -2.52 1.99 6.87
C VAL A 37 -1.37 2.92 7.20
N GLY A 38 -1.47 4.20 6.90
CA GLY A 38 -0.43 5.16 7.27
C GLY A 38 -0.57 6.52 6.58
N PRO A 39 0.11 7.57 7.07
CA PRO A 39 -0.01 8.91 6.52
C PRO A 39 0.56 9.01 5.08
N PRO A 40 0.27 10.09 4.34
CA PRO A 40 0.95 10.38 3.08
C PRO A 40 2.48 10.31 3.23
N GLY A 41 3.16 9.67 2.26
CA GLY A 41 4.62 9.52 2.27
C GLY A 41 5.17 8.42 3.20
N SER A 42 4.33 7.60 3.85
CA SER A 42 4.76 6.44 4.66
C SER A 42 5.23 5.23 3.83
N GLY A 43 5.04 5.25 2.51
CA GLY A 43 5.45 4.17 1.62
C GLY A 43 4.36 3.13 1.31
N LYS A 44 3.11 3.35 1.71
CA LYS A 44 1.98 2.41 1.47
C LYS A 44 1.87 1.94 0.03
N THR A 45 1.85 2.87 -0.93
CA THR A 45 1.76 2.55 -2.36
C THR A 45 2.96 1.73 -2.83
N ALA A 46 4.17 2.03 -2.34
CA ALA A 46 5.35 1.25 -2.66
C ALA A 46 5.27 -0.18 -2.08
N MET A 47 4.79 -0.32 -0.84
CA MET A 47 4.55 -1.61 -0.20
C MET A 47 3.47 -2.42 -0.93
N LEU A 48 2.34 -1.80 -1.27
CA LEU A 48 1.25 -2.40 -2.04
C LEU A 48 1.73 -2.91 -3.39
N ARG A 49 2.46 -2.09 -4.14
CA ARG A 49 3.03 -2.47 -5.44
C ARG A 49 4.06 -3.59 -5.31
N LYS A 50 4.92 -3.55 -4.29
CA LYS A 50 5.89 -4.62 -4.03
C LYS A 50 5.20 -5.93 -3.68
N LEU A 51 4.14 -5.90 -2.86
CA LEU A 51 3.32 -7.08 -2.59
C LEU A 51 2.71 -7.63 -3.87
N GLY A 52 2.16 -6.75 -4.72
CA GLY A 52 1.64 -7.12 -6.04
C GLY A 52 2.64 -7.84 -6.93
N LEU A 53 3.87 -7.32 -7.00
CA LEU A 53 4.96 -7.93 -7.76
C LEU A 53 5.28 -9.35 -7.25
N TYR A 54 5.40 -9.51 -5.93
CA TYR A 54 5.76 -10.82 -5.33
C TYR A 54 4.61 -11.83 -5.41
N LEU A 55 3.37 -11.40 -5.21
CA LEU A 55 2.18 -12.24 -5.38
C LEU A 55 2.08 -12.73 -6.82
N SER A 56 2.28 -11.83 -7.79
CA SER A 56 2.25 -12.20 -9.21
C SER A 56 3.35 -13.21 -9.57
N ARG A 57 4.57 -13.02 -9.04
CA ARG A 57 5.68 -13.98 -9.21
C ARG A 57 5.42 -15.33 -8.56
N SER A 58 4.58 -15.39 -7.53
CA SER A 58 4.12 -16.65 -6.92
C SER A 58 3.00 -17.35 -7.71
N GLY A 59 2.66 -16.84 -8.90
CA GLY A 59 1.58 -17.36 -9.74
C GLY A 59 0.19 -16.84 -9.36
N ARG A 60 0.11 -15.93 -8.38
CA ARG A 60 -1.15 -15.31 -7.94
C ARG A 60 -1.33 -13.97 -8.62
N GLY A 61 -1.98 -13.98 -9.79
CA GLY A 61 -2.22 -12.77 -10.57
C GLY A 61 -2.94 -11.70 -9.74
N ALA A 62 -2.56 -10.45 -9.94
CA ALA A 62 -3.08 -9.33 -9.17
C ALA A 62 -3.63 -8.24 -10.09
N ALA A 63 -4.79 -7.70 -9.75
CA ALA A 63 -5.36 -6.52 -10.39
C ALA A 63 -5.06 -5.27 -9.54
N TYR A 64 -4.24 -4.35 -10.07
CA TYR A 64 -4.01 -3.06 -9.42
C TYR A 64 -5.17 -2.10 -9.68
N VAL A 65 -5.72 -1.51 -8.62
CA VAL A 65 -6.87 -0.60 -8.69
C VAL A 65 -6.55 0.61 -7.83
N LYS A 66 -6.50 1.80 -8.44
CA LYS A 66 -6.37 3.07 -7.73
C LYS A 66 -7.71 3.80 -7.81
N LEU A 67 -8.34 4.01 -6.66
CA LEU A 67 -9.71 4.55 -6.62
C LEU A 67 -9.80 5.98 -7.17
N GLU A 68 -8.74 6.77 -7.04
CA GLU A 68 -8.64 8.12 -7.64
C GLU A 68 -8.78 8.09 -9.18
N TRP A 69 -8.53 6.96 -9.86
CA TRP A 69 -8.68 6.82 -11.31
C TRP A 69 -10.04 6.26 -11.73
N ALA A 70 -10.75 5.61 -10.82
CA ALA A 70 -12.01 4.95 -11.15
C ALA A 70 -13.14 5.99 -11.34
N LYS A 71 -13.88 5.87 -12.44
CA LYS A 71 -15.09 6.68 -12.67
C LYS A 71 -16.30 6.06 -11.98
N TYR A 72 -17.29 6.90 -11.70
CA TYR A 72 -18.53 6.46 -11.07
C TYR A 72 -19.28 5.42 -11.91
N GLY A 73 -19.79 4.40 -11.24
CA GLY A 73 -20.54 3.31 -11.87
C GLY A 73 -19.67 2.23 -12.54
N TRP A 74 -18.35 2.41 -12.63
CA TRP A 74 -17.47 1.38 -13.19
C TRP A 74 -17.42 0.13 -12.32
N GLY A 75 -17.45 -1.04 -12.98
CA GLY A 75 -17.02 -2.31 -12.39
C GLY A 75 -15.51 -2.53 -12.56
N LEU A 76 -15.00 -3.66 -12.07
CA LEU A 76 -13.57 -3.98 -12.24
C LEU A 76 -13.21 -4.19 -13.72
N GLY A 77 -14.09 -4.80 -14.50
CA GLY A 77 -13.88 -5.01 -15.94
C GLY A 77 -13.71 -3.70 -16.71
N ASP A 78 -14.56 -2.71 -16.43
CA ASP A 78 -14.45 -1.37 -17.03
C ASP A 78 -13.14 -0.70 -16.65
N TYR A 79 -12.76 -0.78 -15.37
CA TYR A 79 -11.51 -0.23 -14.88
C TYR A 79 -10.30 -0.85 -15.61
N LEU A 80 -10.25 -2.18 -15.69
CA LEU A 80 -9.15 -2.90 -16.33
C LEU A 80 -9.08 -2.68 -17.84
N LYS A 81 -10.21 -2.45 -18.51
CA LYS A 81 -10.23 -2.07 -19.93
C LYS A 81 -9.50 -0.74 -20.18
N HIS A 82 -9.58 0.21 -19.26
CA HIS A 82 -8.97 1.53 -19.41
C HIS A 82 -7.55 1.61 -18.84
N TYR A 83 -7.27 0.91 -17.74
CA TYR A 83 -6.00 1.04 -17.00
C TYR A 83 -5.18 -0.24 -16.92
N GLY A 84 -5.66 -1.37 -17.45
CA GLY A 84 -4.97 -2.67 -17.36
C GLY A 84 -3.55 -2.64 -17.92
N ALA A 85 -3.33 -2.02 -19.09
CA ALA A 85 -1.99 -1.88 -19.66
C ALA A 85 -1.04 -1.06 -18.76
N ARG A 86 -1.55 0.02 -18.14
CA ARG A 86 -0.79 0.82 -17.17
C ARG A 86 -0.47 0.02 -15.92
N ASN A 87 -1.41 -0.80 -15.45
CA ASN A 87 -1.22 -1.64 -14.27
C ASN A 87 -0.08 -2.64 -14.45
N ILE A 88 0.08 -3.22 -15.64
CA ILE A 88 1.22 -4.12 -15.94
C ILE A 88 2.54 -3.42 -15.65
N GLY A 89 2.68 -2.14 -16.04
CA GLY A 89 3.87 -1.34 -15.74
C GLY A 89 4.06 -1.00 -14.25
N LEU A 90 3.03 -1.12 -13.42
CA LEU A 90 3.09 -0.82 -11.99
C LEU A 90 3.48 -2.04 -11.14
N ILE A 91 2.98 -3.22 -11.51
CA ILE A 91 3.14 -4.46 -10.72
C ILE A 91 3.92 -5.57 -11.44
N GLY A 92 4.22 -5.38 -12.72
CA GLY A 92 5.04 -6.32 -13.51
C GLY A 92 4.33 -7.60 -13.92
N ALA A 93 3.00 -7.62 -13.93
CA ALA A 93 2.21 -8.80 -14.30
C ALA A 93 0.88 -8.44 -14.96
N GLU A 94 0.36 -9.39 -15.75
CA GLU A 94 -0.94 -9.26 -16.39
C GLU A 94 -2.08 -9.10 -15.37
N ALA A 95 -3.00 -8.19 -15.67
CA ALA A 95 -4.12 -7.89 -14.80
C ALA A 95 -5.21 -8.96 -14.93
N GLY A 96 -5.80 -9.38 -13.80
CA GLY A 96 -7.01 -10.20 -13.81
C GLY A 96 -7.05 -11.42 -12.89
N GLY A 97 -6.11 -11.57 -11.96
CA GLY A 97 -6.12 -12.73 -11.05
C GLY A 97 -7.01 -12.58 -9.81
N ASP A 98 -6.78 -13.49 -8.86
CA ASP A 98 -7.60 -13.69 -7.66
C ASP A 98 -7.33 -12.66 -6.55
N VAL A 99 -6.37 -11.75 -6.77
CA VAL A 99 -6.00 -10.70 -5.82
C VAL A 99 -6.30 -9.33 -6.41
N VAL A 100 -6.87 -8.45 -5.61
CA VAL A 100 -7.00 -7.02 -5.91
C VAL A 100 -6.06 -6.24 -5.02
N LEU A 101 -5.23 -5.39 -5.63
CA LEU A 101 -4.38 -4.42 -4.96
C LEU A 101 -5.08 -3.07 -5.02
N LEU A 102 -5.70 -2.65 -3.93
CA LEU A 102 -6.51 -1.44 -3.88
C LEU A 102 -5.71 -0.28 -3.28
N ASP A 103 -5.48 0.79 -4.02
CA ASP A 103 -4.84 2.02 -3.54
C ASP A 103 -5.86 3.15 -3.35
N ASP A 104 -5.53 4.05 -2.41
CA ASP A 104 -6.41 5.12 -1.90
C ASP A 104 -7.78 4.60 -1.42
N GLY A 105 -7.77 3.48 -0.68
CA GLY A 105 -8.97 2.81 -0.20
C GLY A 105 -9.88 3.68 0.66
N GLU A 106 -9.35 4.74 1.28
CA GLU A 106 -10.13 5.68 2.09
C GLU A 106 -11.24 6.40 1.32
N LEU A 107 -11.17 6.45 -0.01
CA LEU A 107 -12.23 7.05 -0.84
C LEU A 107 -13.56 6.27 -0.76
N LEU A 108 -13.54 5.02 -0.30
CA LEU A 108 -14.74 4.24 -0.07
C LEU A 108 -15.58 4.77 1.09
N TRP A 109 -14.98 5.41 2.09
CA TRP A 109 -15.70 6.01 3.22
C TRP A 109 -16.59 7.16 2.75
N SER A 110 -16.04 8.01 1.89
CA SER A 110 -16.70 9.22 1.41
C SER A 110 -17.66 8.97 0.25
N TYR A 111 -17.41 7.94 -0.58
CA TYR A 111 -18.11 7.74 -1.86
C TYR A 111 -18.52 6.28 -2.11
N SER A 112 -18.89 5.54 -1.07
CA SER A 112 -19.26 4.12 -1.14
C SER A 112 -20.28 3.78 -2.24
N SER A 113 -21.28 4.63 -2.45
CA SER A 113 -22.30 4.43 -3.49
C SER A 113 -21.75 4.56 -4.91
N ALA A 114 -20.79 5.45 -5.12
CA ALA A 114 -20.19 5.72 -6.41
C ALA A 114 -19.29 4.57 -6.91
N TYR A 115 -18.69 3.85 -5.96
CA TYR A 115 -17.82 2.70 -6.21
C TYR A 115 -18.52 1.34 -6.00
N ARG A 116 -19.85 1.31 -5.83
CA ARG A 116 -20.60 0.08 -5.50
C ARG A 116 -20.31 -1.09 -6.45
N ASN A 117 -20.29 -0.83 -7.75
CA ASN A 117 -20.04 -1.88 -8.76
C ASN A 117 -18.61 -2.43 -8.63
N LEU A 118 -17.63 -1.55 -8.51
CA LEU A 118 -16.23 -1.92 -8.28
C LEU A 118 -16.07 -2.74 -7.00
N VAL A 119 -16.61 -2.27 -5.88
CA VAL A 119 -16.56 -2.97 -4.58
C VAL A 119 -17.21 -4.35 -4.68
N ARG A 120 -18.37 -4.46 -5.35
CA ARG A 120 -19.06 -5.74 -5.56
C ARG A 120 -18.20 -6.77 -6.29
N ASP A 121 -17.39 -6.31 -7.26
CA ASP A 121 -16.50 -7.18 -8.02
C ASP A 121 -15.20 -7.48 -7.26
N VAL A 122 -14.71 -6.52 -6.45
CA VAL A 122 -13.49 -6.66 -5.63
C VAL A 122 -13.70 -7.61 -4.45
N ARG A 123 -14.84 -7.56 -3.77
CA ARG A 123 -15.12 -8.41 -2.57
C ARG A 123 -15.16 -9.92 -2.86
N GLN A 124 -15.18 -10.33 -4.13
CA GLN A 124 -15.14 -11.75 -4.54
C GLN A 124 -13.71 -12.29 -4.63
N ARG A 125 -12.71 -11.45 -4.34
CA ARG A 125 -11.29 -11.72 -4.47
C ARG A 125 -10.60 -11.43 -3.15
N GLN A 126 -9.37 -11.94 -3.01
CA GLN A 126 -8.52 -11.49 -1.92
C GLN A 126 -8.19 -10.00 -2.11
N VAL A 127 -8.28 -9.22 -1.03
CA VAL A 127 -8.01 -7.78 -1.06
C VAL A 127 -6.72 -7.49 -0.29
N VAL A 128 -5.78 -6.85 -0.98
CA VAL A 128 -4.64 -6.18 -0.35
C VAL A 128 -4.81 -4.69 -0.61
N ALA A 129 -5.02 -3.89 0.42
CA ALA A 129 -5.45 -2.51 0.25
C ALA A 129 -4.61 -1.52 1.06
N ALA A 130 -4.38 -0.34 0.50
CA ALA A 130 -3.68 0.76 1.15
C ALA A 130 -4.65 1.90 1.51
N PHE A 131 -4.50 2.43 2.72
CA PHE A 131 -5.37 3.45 3.29
C PHE A 131 -4.56 4.57 3.94
N ARG A 132 -4.95 5.82 3.74
CA ARG A 132 -4.45 6.93 4.56
C ARG A 132 -4.97 6.85 5.99
N GLU A 133 -6.27 6.60 6.09
CA GLU A 133 -7.03 6.47 7.33
C GLU A 133 -8.01 5.31 7.16
N ILE A 134 -8.24 4.58 8.26
CA ILE A 134 -9.01 3.35 8.24
C ILE A 134 -10.24 3.47 9.14
N ASP A 135 -11.39 3.09 8.60
CA ASP A 135 -12.59 2.76 9.35
C ASP A 135 -12.72 1.23 9.36
N MET A 136 -12.39 0.61 10.49
CA MET A 136 -12.34 -0.85 10.60
C MET A 136 -13.71 -1.49 10.42
N ASP A 137 -14.77 -0.87 10.93
CA ASP A 137 -16.11 -1.43 10.85
C ASP A 137 -16.58 -1.45 9.40
N THR A 138 -16.42 -0.32 8.69
CA THR A 138 -16.75 -0.25 7.28
C THR A 138 -15.86 -1.19 6.46
N LEU A 139 -14.57 -1.30 6.78
CA LEU A 139 -13.67 -2.22 6.08
C LEU A 139 -14.09 -3.69 6.19
N THR A 140 -14.40 -4.14 7.41
CA THR A 140 -14.86 -5.51 7.68
C THR A 140 -16.18 -5.77 6.96
N ILE A 141 -17.10 -4.80 6.90
CA ILE A 141 -18.34 -4.93 6.12
C ILE A 141 -18.08 -5.07 4.62
N LEU A 142 -17.13 -4.30 4.06
CA LEU A 142 -16.88 -4.28 2.62
C LEU A 142 -16.07 -5.48 2.15
N PHE A 143 -15.04 -5.87 2.89
CA PHE A 143 -14.03 -6.84 2.43
C PHE A 143 -13.82 -8.02 3.39
N GLY A 144 -14.44 -8.02 4.57
CA GLY A 144 -14.23 -9.03 5.60
C GLY A 144 -13.02 -8.78 6.48
N ASP A 145 -12.69 -9.75 7.32
CA ASP A 145 -11.53 -9.66 8.20
C ASP A 145 -10.21 -9.72 7.42
N GLY A 146 -9.17 -9.12 8.00
CA GLY A 146 -7.84 -9.10 7.40
C GLY A 146 -6.75 -8.71 8.37
N PHE A 147 -5.51 -8.85 7.91
CA PHE A 147 -4.32 -8.46 8.66
C PHE A 147 -3.98 -7.00 8.42
N THR A 148 -4.07 -6.17 9.45
CA THR A 148 -3.78 -4.73 9.36
C THR A 148 -2.36 -4.41 9.81
N ILE A 149 -1.66 -3.59 9.01
CA ILE A 149 -0.31 -3.10 9.27
C ILE A 149 -0.33 -1.58 9.27
N TYR A 150 0.25 -0.97 10.29
CA TYR A 150 0.36 0.47 10.41
C TYR A 150 1.79 0.92 10.09
N LEU A 151 1.95 1.60 8.96
CA LEU A 151 3.18 2.26 8.57
C LEU A 151 3.24 3.64 9.20
N GLN A 152 4.27 3.88 10.01
CA GLN A 152 4.59 5.22 10.45
C GLN A 152 5.32 5.98 9.33
N ARG A 153 5.29 7.31 9.39
CA ARG A 153 6.11 8.12 8.48
C ARG A 153 7.57 7.74 8.72
N GLN A 154 8.23 7.16 7.72
CA GLN A 154 9.69 7.08 7.71
C GLN A 154 10.22 8.51 7.60
N VAL A 155 10.34 9.20 8.75
CA VAL A 155 11.26 10.33 8.85
C VAL A 155 12.62 9.68 8.70
N ALA A 156 13.24 9.83 7.52
CA ALA A 156 14.65 9.48 7.37
C ALA A 156 15.37 10.06 8.58
N ALA A 157 16.01 9.19 9.38
CA ALA A 157 16.79 9.63 10.52
C ALA A 157 17.69 10.76 10.02
N ARG A 158 17.49 11.99 10.53
CA ARG A 158 18.39 13.09 10.18
C ARG A 158 19.79 12.58 10.50
N PRO A 159 20.77 12.69 9.59
CA PRO A 159 22.13 12.32 9.93
C PRO A 159 22.48 13.10 11.20
N VAL A 160 22.90 12.39 12.25
CA VAL A 160 23.40 13.02 13.47
C VAL A 160 24.61 13.82 13.04
N VAL A 161 24.43 15.13 12.86
CA VAL A 161 25.54 16.04 12.64
C VAL A 161 26.30 16.04 13.95
N LYS A 162 27.41 15.31 13.99
CA LYS A 162 28.38 15.41 15.09
C LYS A 162 28.91 16.85 15.05
N ALA A 163 28.46 17.69 15.98
CA ALA A 163 29.16 18.93 16.26
C ALA A 163 30.53 18.58 16.85
N PRO A 164 31.61 19.29 16.48
CA PRO A 164 32.87 19.14 17.19
C PRO A 164 32.62 19.61 18.62
N LEU A 165 33.02 18.82 19.63
CA LEU A 165 32.80 19.01 21.08
C LEU A 165 31.61 18.27 21.74
N GLY A 166 31.16 17.14 21.19
CA GLY A 166 30.47 16.11 22.01
C GLY A 166 29.03 16.42 22.45
N LEU A 167 28.40 17.47 21.92
CA LEU A 167 26.98 17.76 22.16
C LEU A 167 26.12 17.17 21.02
N GLY A 168 25.31 16.16 21.34
CA GLY A 168 24.27 15.64 20.46
C GLY A 168 22.94 16.33 20.74
N PHE A 169 22.30 16.88 19.71
CA PHE A 169 20.95 17.43 19.84
C PHE A 169 19.92 16.39 19.38
N ILE A 170 19.18 15.83 20.32
CA ILE A 170 17.91 15.12 20.08
C ILE A 170 16.79 16.05 20.54
N GLY A 171 15.66 16.04 19.85
CA GLY A 171 14.58 17.04 19.96
C GLY A 171 14.35 17.63 21.35
N ARG A 172 14.37 18.97 21.44
CA ARG A 172 14.00 19.83 22.59
C ARG A 172 14.52 19.44 23.98
N THR A 173 15.53 18.58 24.10
CA THR A 173 16.12 18.24 25.39
C THR A 173 17.62 18.07 25.21
N SER A 174 18.38 18.97 25.80
CA SER A 174 19.84 18.88 25.85
C SER A 174 20.22 17.98 27.02
N GLU A 175 20.80 16.81 26.75
CA GLU A 175 21.52 16.06 27.77
C GLU A 175 23.01 16.38 27.67
N ILE A 176 23.61 16.73 28.81
CA ILE A 176 25.05 16.92 28.97
C ILE A 176 25.64 15.57 29.37
N VAL A 177 26.46 14.99 28.51
CA VAL A 177 27.31 13.84 28.89
C VAL A 177 28.60 14.41 29.47
N VAL A 178 28.83 14.18 30.75
CA VAL A 178 30.11 14.47 31.42
C VAL A 178 31.00 13.24 31.27
N ILE A 179 32.20 13.43 30.72
CA ILE A 179 33.23 12.39 30.54
C ILE A 179 33.98 12.19 31.84
#